data_AF-A0A8W8I0R2-F1
#
_entry.id   AF-A0A8W8I0R2-F1
#
_cell.length_a   1.000
_cell.length_b   1.000
_cell.length_c   1.000
_cell.angle_alpha   90.00
_cell.angle_beta   90.00
_cell.angle_gamma   90.00
#
_symmetry.space_group_name_H-M   'P 1'
#
loop_
_entity.id
_entity.type
_entity.pdbx_description
1 polymer ?
#
loop_
_entity_poly.entity_id
_entity_poly.type
_entity_poly.pdbx_seq_one_letter_code
_entity_poly.pdbx_strand_id
1 'polypeptide(L)'
;ILFFKRARTSIKRYHYSGKCIDEISPKHDGKIVFDNSLDMVSNGNGDLCIVATKGPSHFVVVFDHSVNYRFLYHGEEGKQASFRPTSVCVDCDNNILSLDSNSRSIHIINQNGNFLKIFSPFIGGPGTPKLKAICVYKEDKLLVGQDTGKIRVFKNPSLSDVTKL
;
A
#
# COMPACT_ATOMS: atom_id res chain seq x y z
N ILE A 1 -5.02 -20.36 -5.84
CA ILE A 1 -4.53 -19.12 -5.17
C ILE A 1 -3.04 -19.04 -5.42
N LEU A 2 -2.59 -17.93 -6.02
CA LEU A 2 -1.18 -17.62 -6.27
C LEU A 2 -0.72 -16.67 -5.16
N PHE A 3 0.50 -16.84 -4.67
CA PHE A 3 1.08 -15.92 -3.69
C PHE A 3 2.26 -15.20 -4.32
N PHE A 4 2.33 -13.89 -4.10
CA PHE A 4 3.45 -13.07 -4.54
C PHE A 4 4.44 -12.89 -3.39
N LYS A 5 5.72 -12.94 -3.72
CA LYS A 5 6.81 -12.60 -2.81
C LYS A 5 7.63 -11.50 -3.42
N ARG A 6 7.87 -10.44 -2.65
CA ARG A 6 8.84 -9.40 -3.00
C ARG A 6 10.27 -9.90 -2.99
N ALA A 7 11.03 -9.46 -3.98
CA ALA A 7 12.48 -9.29 -3.93
C ALA A 7 12.80 -7.81 -4.21
N ARG A 8 14.09 -7.43 -4.27
CA ARG A 8 14.50 -6.03 -4.46
C ARG A 8 13.84 -5.41 -5.70
N THR A 9 14.15 -5.94 -6.88
CA THR A 9 13.71 -5.41 -8.18
C THR A 9 12.69 -6.29 -8.91
N SER A 10 12.25 -7.38 -8.26
CA SER A 10 11.41 -8.40 -8.86
C SER A 10 10.34 -8.90 -7.91
N ILE A 11 9.35 -9.56 -8.49
CA ILE A 11 8.20 -10.15 -7.83
C ILE A 11 8.18 -11.62 -8.25
N LYS A 12 8.16 -12.51 -7.27
CA LYS A 12 8.08 -13.95 -7.51
C LYS A 12 6.66 -14.43 -7.31
N ARG A 13 6.14 -15.19 -8.27
CA ARG A 13 4.81 -15.83 -8.16
C ARG A 13 4.98 -17.27 -7.76
N TYR A 14 4.20 -17.69 -6.77
CA TYR A 14 4.24 -19.05 -6.24
C TYR A 14 2.89 -19.72 -6.38
N HIS A 15 2.94 -21.01 -6.70
CA HIS A 15 1.82 -21.91 -6.49
C HIS A 15 1.63 -22.14 -4.98
N TYR A 16 0.40 -22.46 -4.54
CA TYR A 16 0.12 -22.72 -3.12
C TYR A 16 0.92 -23.90 -2.54
N SER A 17 1.43 -24.79 -3.39
CA SER A 17 2.34 -25.86 -2.99
C SER A 17 3.77 -25.38 -2.65
N GLY A 18 4.06 -24.08 -2.75
CA GLY A 18 5.38 -23.50 -2.53
C GLY A 18 6.31 -23.52 -3.75
N LYS A 19 5.85 -24.05 -4.90
CA LYS A 19 6.64 -24.03 -6.15
C LYS A 19 6.66 -22.62 -6.74
N CYS A 20 7.86 -22.08 -6.99
CA CYS A 20 8.03 -20.85 -7.75
C CYS A 20 7.59 -21.10 -9.19
N ILE A 21 6.65 -20.30 -9.68
CA ILE A 21 6.14 -20.37 -11.05
C ILE A 21 7.01 -19.48 -11.94
N ASP A 22 7.18 -18.22 -11.55
CA ASP A 22 7.99 -17.25 -12.28
C ASP A 22 8.56 -16.15 -11.36
N GLU A 23 9.48 -15.39 -11.92
CA GLU A 23 10.05 -14.17 -11.36
C GLU A 23 9.93 -13.06 -12.40
N ILE A 24 9.26 -11.97 -12.02
CA ILE A 24 8.91 -10.87 -12.90
C ILE A 24 9.66 -9.64 -12.42
N SER A 25 10.38 -8.98 -13.31
CA SER A 25 10.99 -7.67 -13.05
C SER A 25 10.10 -6.63 -13.72
N PRO A 26 9.21 -5.94 -12.98
CA PRO A 26 8.20 -5.10 -13.60
C PRO A 26 8.85 -3.93 -14.33
N LYS A 27 8.41 -3.70 -15.56
CA LYS A 27 8.91 -2.63 -16.43
C LYS A 27 7.79 -1.71 -16.86
N HIS A 28 8.12 -0.45 -17.05
CA HIS A 28 7.30 0.56 -17.71
C HIS A 28 8.20 1.31 -18.70
N ASP A 29 7.76 1.42 -19.96
CA ASP A 29 8.53 1.98 -21.07
C ASP A 29 9.94 1.37 -21.19
N GLY A 30 10.02 0.05 -21.07
CA GLY A 30 11.27 -0.71 -21.16
C GLY A 30 12.19 -0.61 -19.94
N LYS A 31 11.87 0.21 -18.93
CA LYS A 31 12.71 0.45 -17.75
C LYS A 31 12.13 -0.22 -16.51
N ILE A 32 13.01 -0.73 -15.63
CA ILE A 32 12.61 -1.26 -14.32
C ILE A 32 11.91 -0.17 -13.51
N VAL A 33 10.77 -0.51 -12.90
CA VAL A 33 9.91 0.47 -12.22
C VAL A 33 10.43 0.83 -10.83
N PHE A 34 11.06 -0.08 -10.10
CA PHE A 34 11.57 0.16 -8.75
C PHE A 34 12.86 -0.60 -8.44
N ASP A 35 13.65 -0.06 -7.52
CA ASP A 35 14.93 -0.63 -7.05
C ASP A 35 14.73 -1.53 -5.82
N ASN A 36 13.70 -1.23 -5.02
CA ASN A 36 13.34 -1.98 -3.84
C ASN A 36 11.82 -1.97 -3.61
N SER A 37 11.30 -3.05 -3.03
CA SER A 37 9.91 -3.15 -2.59
C SER A 37 9.83 -3.42 -1.09
N LEU A 38 8.91 -2.72 -0.43
CA LEU A 38 8.76 -2.69 1.03
C LEU A 38 7.57 -3.54 1.50
N ASP A 39 6.43 -3.40 0.83
CA ASP A 39 5.18 -4.09 1.15
C ASP A 39 4.35 -4.29 -0.14
N MET A 40 3.44 -5.27 -0.13
CA MET A 40 2.56 -5.53 -1.27
C MET A 40 1.23 -6.18 -0.87
N VAL A 41 0.19 -5.92 -1.66
CA VAL A 41 -1.13 -6.50 -1.48
C VAL A 41 -1.84 -6.63 -2.83
N SER A 42 -2.71 -7.63 -2.97
CA SER A 42 -3.62 -7.74 -4.11
C SER A 42 -4.99 -7.16 -3.77
N ASN A 43 -5.58 -6.36 -4.67
CA ASN A 43 -6.98 -5.93 -4.54
C ASN A 43 -7.95 -6.98 -5.11
N GLY A 44 -9.26 -6.72 -5.00
CA GLY A 44 -10.32 -7.59 -5.51
C GLY A 44 -10.38 -7.72 -7.03
N ASN A 45 -9.75 -6.81 -7.79
CA ASN A 45 -9.61 -6.92 -9.25
C ASN A 45 -8.41 -7.80 -9.66
N GLY A 46 -7.63 -8.29 -8.69
CA GLY A 46 -6.39 -9.02 -8.94
C GLY A 46 -5.20 -8.13 -9.26
N ASP A 47 -5.32 -6.81 -9.11
CA ASP A 47 -4.20 -5.88 -9.27
C ASP A 47 -3.24 -6.03 -8.10
N LEU A 48 -1.95 -5.88 -8.39
CA LEU A 48 -0.89 -5.90 -7.40
C LEU A 48 -0.47 -4.47 -7.03
N CYS A 49 -0.75 -4.08 -5.79
CA CYS A 49 -0.38 -2.79 -5.21
C CYS A 49 0.91 -2.96 -4.40
N ILE A 50 1.95 -2.17 -4.71
CA ILE A 50 3.29 -2.35 -4.14
C ILE A 50 3.80 -1.02 -3.60
N VAL A 51 4.25 -1.03 -2.35
CA VAL A 51 5.05 0.06 -1.80
C VAL A 51 6.50 -0.15 -2.23
N ALA A 52 7.06 0.83 -2.93
CA ALA A 52 8.37 0.68 -3.56
C ALA A 52 9.20 1.97 -3.53
N THR A 53 10.48 1.83 -3.84
CA THR A 53 11.42 2.95 -3.96
C THR A 53 12.21 2.89 -5.25
N LYS A 54 12.54 4.05 -5.80
CA LYS A 54 13.49 4.22 -6.91
C LYS A 54 14.37 5.43 -6.65
N GLY A 55 15.67 5.22 -6.48
CA GLY A 55 16.56 6.25 -5.94
C GLY A 55 16.01 6.83 -4.61
N PRO A 56 15.88 8.17 -4.48
CA PRO A 56 15.35 8.82 -3.28
C PRO A 56 13.81 8.84 -3.21
N SER A 57 13.12 8.40 -4.27
CA SER A 57 11.66 8.48 -4.38
C SER A 57 11.00 7.25 -3.77
N HIS A 58 9.89 7.48 -3.06
CA HIS A 58 9.03 6.44 -2.52
C HIS A 58 7.62 6.59 -3.09
N PHE A 59 6.92 5.47 -3.31
CA PHE A 59 5.62 5.49 -3.96
C PHE A 59 4.85 4.19 -3.74
N VAL A 60 3.56 4.24 -4.09
CA VAL A 60 2.75 3.05 -4.34
C VAL A 60 2.63 2.88 -5.85
N VAL A 61 3.03 1.73 -6.40
CA VAL A 61 2.83 1.39 -7.81
C VAL A 61 1.83 0.25 -7.92
N VAL A 62 0.97 0.31 -8.94
CA VAL A 62 -0.06 -0.68 -9.18
C VAL A 62 0.13 -1.32 -10.56
N PHE A 63 0.11 -2.65 -10.57
CA PHE A 63 0.12 -3.48 -11.77
C PHE A 63 -1.19 -4.24 -11.90
N ASP A 64 -1.66 -4.47 -13.12
CA ASP A 64 -2.85 -5.31 -13.33
C ASP A 64 -2.58 -6.79 -13.01
N HIS A 65 -3.62 -7.62 -13.11
CA HIS A 65 -3.53 -9.08 -12.91
C HIS A 65 -2.56 -9.79 -13.87
N SER A 66 -2.21 -9.15 -15.00
CA SER A 66 -1.23 -9.60 -15.98
C SER A 66 0.15 -8.98 -15.76
N VAL A 67 0.32 -8.22 -14.68
CA VAL A 67 1.55 -7.52 -14.27
C VAL A 67 1.96 -6.39 -15.24
N ASN A 68 1.00 -5.81 -15.95
CA ASN A 68 1.22 -4.60 -16.72
C ASN A 68 1.11 -3.37 -15.82
N TYR A 69 1.95 -2.36 -16.07
CA TYR A 69 1.90 -1.09 -15.34
C TYR A 69 0.54 -0.41 -15.53
N ARG A 70 -0.09 0.01 -14.43
CA ARG A 70 -1.33 0.80 -14.46
C ARG A 70 -1.07 2.25 -14.10
N PHE A 71 -0.59 2.48 -12.88
CA PHE A 71 -0.31 3.81 -12.37
C PHE A 71 0.65 3.76 -11.19
N LEU A 72 1.10 4.94 -10.79
CA LEU A 72 1.91 5.15 -9.62
C LEU A 72 1.40 6.37 -8.85
N TYR A 73 1.29 6.21 -7.53
CA TYR A 73 0.93 7.26 -6.58
C TYR A 73 2.14 7.71 -5.75
N HIS A 74 2.50 8.99 -5.87
CA HIS A 74 3.63 9.62 -5.19
C HIS A 74 3.24 10.44 -3.95
N GLY A 75 2.02 10.27 -3.42
CA GLY A 75 1.50 11.15 -2.37
C GLY A 75 0.67 12.29 -2.96
N GLU A 76 0.27 13.22 -2.10
CA GLU A 76 -0.49 14.40 -2.52
C GLU A 76 0.33 15.28 -3.49
N GLU A 77 -0.35 15.92 -4.43
CA GLU A 77 0.30 16.84 -5.37
C GLU A 77 1.03 17.96 -4.61
N GLY A 78 2.29 18.21 -5.00
CA GLY A 78 3.16 19.18 -4.33
C GLY A 78 3.86 18.65 -3.07
N LYS A 79 3.55 17.44 -2.59
CA LYS A 79 4.16 16.81 -1.41
C LYS A 79 4.91 15.51 -1.72
N GLN A 80 5.23 15.25 -2.98
CA GLN A 80 5.83 13.99 -3.42
C GLN A 80 7.19 13.72 -2.76
N ALA A 81 7.97 14.77 -2.49
CA ALA A 81 9.28 14.63 -1.85
C ALA A 81 9.19 14.11 -0.40
N SER A 82 8.08 14.37 0.32
CA SER A 82 7.90 14.01 1.72
C SER A 82 7.12 12.72 1.94
N PHE A 83 6.46 12.18 0.90
CA PHE A 83 5.72 10.93 0.98
C PHE A 83 6.66 9.74 1.18
N ARG A 84 6.48 8.99 2.27
CA ARG A 84 7.30 7.82 2.64
C ARG A 84 6.41 6.63 3.02
N PRO A 85 5.69 6.05 2.03
CA PRO A 85 4.86 4.88 2.25
C PRO A 85 5.72 3.71 2.72
N THR A 86 5.24 2.96 3.71
CA THR A 86 5.92 1.78 4.24
C THR A 86 5.04 0.54 4.32
N SER A 87 3.72 0.71 4.31
CA SER A 87 2.78 -0.41 4.32
C SER A 87 1.54 -0.08 3.49
N VAL A 88 0.93 -1.09 2.90
CA VAL A 88 -0.26 -0.96 2.05
C VAL A 88 -1.27 -2.04 2.40
N CYS A 89 -2.55 -1.66 2.41
CA CYS A 89 -3.67 -2.59 2.43
C CYS A 89 -4.76 -2.11 1.48
N VAL A 90 -5.79 -2.93 1.30
CA VAL A 90 -6.94 -2.66 0.45
C VAL A 90 -8.21 -2.91 1.23
N ASP A 91 -9.26 -2.15 0.96
CA ASP A 91 -10.60 -2.40 1.49
C ASP A 91 -11.46 -3.20 0.51
N CYS A 92 -12.73 -3.43 0.88
CA CYS A 92 -13.70 -4.16 0.06
C CYS A 92 -14.10 -3.44 -1.24
N ASP A 93 -13.92 -2.12 -1.31
CA ASP A 93 -14.23 -1.28 -2.48
C ASP A 93 -13.00 -1.07 -3.38
N ASN A 94 -11.93 -1.86 -3.16
CA ASN A 94 -10.64 -1.75 -3.83
C ASN A 94 -9.94 -0.40 -3.64
N ASN A 95 -10.30 0.38 -2.62
CA ASN A 95 -9.51 1.53 -2.22
C ASN A 95 -8.19 1.03 -1.64
N ILE A 96 -7.12 1.71 -2.02
CA ILE A 96 -5.76 1.41 -1.59
C ILE A 96 -5.43 2.37 -0.45
N LEU A 97 -5.13 1.80 0.71
CA LEU A 97 -4.71 2.53 1.90
C LEU A 97 -3.20 2.36 2.05
N SER A 98 -2.48 3.47 2.14
CA SER A 98 -1.02 3.47 2.25
C SER A 98 -0.57 4.25 3.47
N LEU A 99 0.19 3.61 4.34
CA LEU A 99 0.77 4.21 5.54
C LEU A 99 1.99 5.04 5.17
N ASP A 100 1.88 6.36 5.22
CA ASP A 100 3.02 7.28 5.15
C ASP A 100 3.69 7.38 6.53
N SER A 101 4.87 6.79 6.64
CA SER A 101 5.65 6.76 7.88
C SER A 101 6.20 8.12 8.29
N ASN A 102 6.38 9.05 7.34
CA ASN A 102 6.92 10.37 7.62
C ASN A 102 5.86 11.27 8.27
N SER A 103 4.68 11.39 7.63
CA SER A 103 3.55 12.15 8.20
C SER A 103 2.74 11.37 9.25
N ARG A 104 2.95 10.05 9.37
CA ARG A 104 2.17 9.12 10.22
C ARG A 104 0.68 9.15 9.89
N SER A 105 0.40 9.26 8.62
CA SER A 105 -0.94 9.30 8.08
C SER A 105 -1.18 8.13 7.14
N ILE A 106 -2.45 7.86 6.87
CA ILE A 106 -2.88 6.86 5.91
C ILE A 106 -3.48 7.62 4.72
N HIS A 107 -2.80 7.54 3.59
CA HIS A 107 -3.31 8.04 2.33
C HIS A 107 -4.30 7.01 1.77
N ILE A 108 -5.46 7.49 1.33
CA ILE A 108 -6.51 6.67 0.76
C ILE A 108 -6.71 7.12 -0.68
N ILE A 109 -6.51 6.20 -1.61
CA ILE A 109 -6.74 6.41 -3.04
C ILE A 109 -7.70 5.33 -3.55
N ASN A 110 -8.49 5.64 -4.58
CA ASN A 110 -9.36 4.64 -5.18
C ASN A 110 -8.58 3.67 -6.10
N GLN A 111 -9.28 2.65 -6.59
CA GLN A 111 -8.71 1.63 -7.50
C GLN A 111 -8.16 2.17 -8.83
N ASN A 112 -8.45 3.43 -9.18
CA ASN A 112 -7.95 4.11 -10.38
C ASN A 112 -6.77 5.06 -10.08
N GLY A 113 -6.31 5.10 -8.82
CA GLY A 113 -5.20 5.95 -8.38
C GLY A 113 -5.61 7.37 -8.00
N ASN A 114 -6.90 7.69 -8.00
CA ASN A 114 -7.36 9.03 -7.61
C ASN A 114 -7.31 9.18 -6.09
N PHE A 115 -6.76 10.30 -5.64
CA PHE A 115 -6.75 10.65 -4.23
C PHE A 115 -8.17 10.83 -3.68
N LEU A 116 -8.45 10.22 -2.53
CA LEU A 116 -9.72 10.38 -1.82
C LEU A 116 -9.57 11.26 -0.59
N LYS A 117 -8.68 10.88 0.34
CA LYS A 117 -8.41 11.63 1.58
C LYS A 117 -7.18 11.10 2.31
N ILE A 118 -6.80 11.83 3.36
CA ILE A 118 -5.80 11.41 4.35
C ILE A 118 -6.48 11.19 5.70
N PHE A 119 -6.14 10.10 6.36
CA PHE A 119 -6.54 9.82 7.73
C PHE A 119 -5.32 9.81 8.65
N SER A 120 -5.32 10.68 9.67
CA SER A 120 -4.20 10.85 10.60
C SER A 120 -4.63 10.53 12.04
N PRO A 121 -4.69 9.24 12.43
CA PRO A 121 -5.18 8.84 13.75
C PRO A 121 -4.23 9.20 14.90
N PHE A 122 -3.01 9.64 14.60
CA PHE A 122 -1.98 9.92 15.59
C PHE A 122 -1.49 11.35 15.49
N ILE A 123 -1.57 12.08 16.59
CA ILE A 123 -0.94 13.39 16.72
C ILE A 123 0.55 13.19 17.00
N GLY A 124 1.37 14.02 16.35
CA GLY A 124 2.80 13.94 16.48
C GLY A 124 3.40 14.50 17.75
N GLY A 125 4.49 13.88 18.22
CA GLY A 125 5.30 14.45 19.30
C GLY A 125 6.47 13.54 19.71
N PRO A 126 7.36 14.02 20.60
CA PRO A 126 8.38 13.18 21.23
C PRO A 126 7.73 11.97 21.93
N GLY A 127 8.33 10.78 21.79
CA GLY A 127 7.87 9.56 22.45
C GLY A 127 6.62 8.91 21.85
N THR A 128 6.03 9.46 20.78
CA THR A 128 4.91 8.81 20.10
C THR A 128 5.38 7.54 19.36
N PRO A 129 4.63 6.42 19.45
CA PRO A 129 4.99 5.18 18.75
C PRO A 129 5.12 5.35 17.24
N LYS A 130 6.05 4.63 16.63
CA LYS A 130 6.11 4.55 15.16
C LYS A 130 5.07 3.54 14.67
N LEU A 131 4.41 3.89 13.58
CA LEU A 131 3.49 3.01 12.88
C LEU A 131 4.30 2.09 11.96
N LYS A 132 3.91 0.82 11.89
CA LYS A 132 4.70 -0.22 11.19
C LYS A 132 3.92 -0.91 10.08
N ALA A 133 2.66 -1.24 10.32
CA ALA A 133 1.84 -1.97 9.38
C ALA A 133 0.38 -1.56 9.53
N ILE A 134 -0.37 -1.67 8.44
CA ILE A 134 -1.82 -1.50 8.43
C ILE A 134 -2.51 -2.72 7.84
N CYS A 135 -3.73 -3.00 8.28
CA CYS A 135 -4.55 -4.07 7.74
C CYS A 135 -6.03 -3.71 7.89
N VAL A 136 -6.81 -3.86 6.81
CA VAL A 136 -8.27 -3.81 6.92
C VAL A 136 -8.76 -5.15 7.47
N TYR A 137 -9.66 -5.10 8.45
CA TYR A 137 -10.24 -6.27 9.11
C TYR A 137 -11.75 -6.15 9.14
N LYS A 138 -12.47 -7.20 8.71
CA LYS A 138 -13.94 -7.25 8.70
C LYS A 138 -14.62 -6.02 8.07
N GLU A 139 -14.02 -5.47 7.02
CA GLU A 139 -14.47 -4.29 6.24
C GLU A 139 -14.49 -2.97 7.03
N ASP A 140 -15.02 -2.96 8.24
CA ASP A 140 -15.31 -1.79 9.07
C ASP A 140 -14.14 -1.34 9.95
N LYS A 141 -13.06 -2.12 10.03
CA LYS A 141 -11.93 -1.82 10.92
C LYS A 141 -10.62 -1.68 10.16
N LEU A 142 -9.84 -0.71 10.62
CA LEU A 142 -8.44 -0.55 10.28
C LEU A 142 -7.59 -0.89 11.51
N LEU A 143 -6.76 -1.92 11.38
CA LEU A 143 -5.74 -2.28 12.35
C LEU A 143 -4.45 -1.53 12.03
N VAL A 144 -3.83 -0.93 13.04
CA VAL A 144 -2.54 -0.23 12.92
C VAL A 144 -1.57 -0.80 13.94
N GLY A 145 -0.53 -1.47 13.44
CA GLY A 145 0.57 -2.01 14.26
C GLY A 145 1.61 -0.95 14.59
N GLN A 146 2.09 -0.98 15.84
CA GLN A 146 3.08 -0.04 16.36
C GLN A 146 4.39 -0.76 16.72
N ASP A 147 5.50 -0.01 16.71
CA ASP A 147 6.82 -0.50 17.14
C ASP A 147 6.89 -0.89 18.62
N THR A 148 5.94 -0.42 19.43
CA THR A 148 5.74 -0.84 20.83
C THR A 148 5.11 -2.24 20.98
N GLY A 149 4.78 -2.91 19.88
CA GLY A 149 4.07 -4.21 19.88
C GLY A 149 2.55 -4.10 20.03
N LYS A 150 2.00 -2.89 20.16
CA LYS A 150 0.55 -2.67 20.26
C LYS A 150 -0.11 -2.64 18.88
N ILE A 151 -1.33 -3.16 18.82
CA ILE A 151 -2.25 -2.98 17.68
C ILE A 151 -3.36 -2.01 18.12
N ARG A 152 -3.58 -0.96 17.33
CA ARG A 152 -4.71 -0.04 17.49
C ARG A 152 -5.77 -0.38 16.47
N VAL A 153 -7.03 -0.25 16.87
CA VAL A 153 -8.19 -0.52 16.00
C VAL A 153 -8.93 0.80 15.81
N PHE A 154 -9.19 1.17 14.56
CA PHE A 154 -9.98 2.34 14.18
C PHE A 154 -11.15 1.89 13.32
N LYS A 155 -12.22 2.70 13.24
CA LYS A 155 -13.19 2.58 12.14
C LYS A 155 -12.44 2.75 10.82
N ASN A 156 -12.73 1.91 9.83
CA ASN A 156 -12.10 2.00 8.53
C ASN A 156 -12.39 3.37 7.91
N PRO A 157 -11.38 4.22 7.73
CA PRO A 157 -11.60 5.56 7.24
C PRO A 157 -12.01 5.58 5.77
N SER A 158 -11.75 4.55 4.96
CA SER A 158 -12.05 4.60 3.53
C SER A 158 -13.55 4.48 3.21
N LEU A 159 -14.33 3.85 4.11
CA LEU A 159 -15.76 3.73 3.96
C LEU A 159 -16.43 5.10 3.97
N SER A 160 -17.38 5.31 3.06
CA SER A 160 -18.32 6.43 3.15
C SER A 160 -19.21 6.24 4.37
N ASP A 161 -19.55 7.33 5.08
CA ASP A 161 -20.56 7.26 6.12
C ASP A 161 -21.92 7.04 5.45
N VAL A 162 -22.31 5.77 5.25
CA VAL A 162 -23.64 5.38 4.73
C VAL A 162 -24.76 5.78 5.71
N THR A 163 -24.44 6.19 6.94
CA THR A 163 -25.40 6.54 8.01
C THR A 163 -25.96 7.97 7.96
N LYS A 164 -26.01 8.63 6.79
CA LYS A 164 -26.72 9.90 6.62
C LYS A 164 -27.75 9.82 5.49
N LEU A 165 -28.75 8.97 5.66
CA LEU A 165 -30.04 9.04 4.97
C LEU A 165 -31.15 8.74 5.97
#